data_AF-A0A938T0C7-F1
#
_entry.id   AF-A0A938T0C7-F1
#
_cell.length_a   1.000
_cell.length_b   1.000
_cell.length_c   1.000
_cell.angle_alpha   90.00
_cell.angle_beta   90.00
_cell.angle_gamma   90.00
#
_symmetry.space_group_name_H-M   'P 1'
#
loop_
_entity.id
_entity.type
_entity.pdbx_description
1 polymer ?
#
loop_
_entity_poly.entity_id
_entity_poly.type
_entity_poly.pdbx_seq_one_letter_code
_entity_poly.pdbx_strand_id
1 'polypeptide(L)'
;MSRLPASFETKFRSTGETLLVDLEKPRRVLSSAPRGGGFVTARYLLNHQVEANPVAAPVAAARRRWRDPARYLGAVARSLGADRRSVGLMTAVPIKQLVVMRESSGRLWVEGFFTVGVTNAVQAGEPTVSSEGQQVAGTINVILVTNARLSASAMVGAVQVATESKTAVLLSERVPSWTGMPGATGTGTDTVVVACCAPETGPMLRYSGTHTKIGELIGRVVRRGVKEGLAKSIRWSKKSS
;
A
#
# COMPACT_ATOMS: atom_id res chain seq x y z
N MET A 1 -7.77 8.79 19.03
CA MET A 1 -7.65 9.41 17.69
C MET A 1 -6.30 10.10 17.59
N SER A 2 -5.34 9.57 16.83
CA SER A 2 -4.10 10.31 16.55
C SER A 2 -4.45 11.49 15.63
N ARG A 3 -4.44 12.72 16.15
CA ARG A 3 -4.58 13.92 15.32
C ARG A 3 -3.38 14.00 14.40
N LEU A 4 -3.63 13.98 13.10
CA LEU A 4 -2.61 14.14 12.07
C LEU A 4 -2.17 15.61 12.01
N PRO A 5 -0.95 15.91 11.55
CA PRO A 5 -0.53 17.29 11.36
C PRO A 5 -1.45 18.01 10.38
N ALA A 6 -1.69 19.30 10.61
CA ALA A 6 -2.60 20.17 9.85
C ALA A 6 -2.28 20.34 8.35
N SER A 7 -1.24 19.67 7.85
CA SER A 7 -0.78 19.74 6.46
C SER A 7 -1.38 18.69 5.52
N PHE A 8 -2.20 17.75 6.01
CA PHE A 8 -2.83 16.73 5.17
C PHE A 8 -4.15 17.21 4.55
N GLU A 9 -4.35 16.92 3.26
CA GLU A 9 -5.56 17.25 2.51
C GLU A 9 -6.49 16.05 2.35
N THR A 10 -5.96 14.82 2.22
CA THR A 10 -6.81 13.64 2.05
C THR A 10 -7.46 13.25 3.38
N LYS A 11 -8.78 13.06 3.37
CA LYS A 11 -9.54 12.57 4.53
C LYS A 11 -9.31 11.07 4.72
N PHE A 12 -8.92 10.67 5.92
CA PHE A 12 -8.84 9.25 6.27
C PHE A 12 -9.10 9.00 7.75
N ARG A 13 -9.44 7.76 8.08
CA ARG A 13 -9.62 7.29 9.45
C ARG A 13 -9.26 5.81 9.57
N SER A 14 -8.79 5.41 10.74
CA SER A 14 -8.68 3.99 11.11
C SER A 14 -9.93 3.61 11.92
N THR A 15 -10.70 2.64 11.43
CA THR A 15 -11.91 2.10 12.09
C THR A 15 -11.68 0.62 12.35
N GLY A 16 -11.49 0.25 13.62
CA GLY A 16 -11.07 -1.10 14.00
C GLY A 16 -9.77 -1.49 13.29
N GLU A 17 -9.84 -2.58 12.53
CA GLU A 17 -8.73 -3.16 11.76
C GLU A 17 -8.59 -2.59 10.34
N THR A 18 -9.29 -1.50 10.01
CA THR A 18 -9.31 -0.97 8.64
C THR A 18 -8.87 0.49 8.59
N LEU A 19 -7.88 0.80 7.76
CA LEU A 19 -7.69 2.15 7.26
C LEU A 19 -8.70 2.41 6.14
N LEU A 20 -9.48 3.49 6.26
CA LEU A 20 -10.37 4.01 5.24
C LEU A 20 -9.91 5.39 4.80
N VAL A 21 -9.59 5.54 3.52
CA VAL A 21 -9.28 6.82 2.86
C VAL A 21 -10.50 7.24 2.03
N ASP A 22 -11.05 8.44 2.29
CA ASP A 22 -12.13 9.04 1.52
C ASP A 22 -11.55 10.11 0.58
N LEU A 23 -11.62 9.84 -0.72
CA LEU A 23 -11.17 10.75 -1.77
C LEU A 23 -12.18 11.89 -2.07
N GLU A 24 -13.26 11.95 -1.25
CA GLU A 24 -14.40 12.87 -1.25
C GLU A 24 -15.33 12.74 -2.45
N LYS A 25 -14.74 12.61 -3.64
CA LYS A 25 -15.40 12.38 -4.92
C LYS A 25 -14.78 11.17 -5.60
N PRO A 26 -15.46 10.52 -6.55
CA PRO A 26 -14.85 9.49 -7.37
C PRO A 26 -13.62 10.04 -8.11
N ARG A 27 -12.48 9.36 -7.94
CA ARG A 27 -11.18 9.69 -8.54
C ARG A 27 -10.71 8.54 -9.43
N ARG A 28 -9.82 8.84 -10.39
CA ARG A 28 -9.14 7.79 -11.17
C ARG A 28 -8.13 7.10 -10.25
N VAL A 29 -8.14 5.77 -10.27
CA VAL A 29 -7.25 4.93 -9.46
C VAL A 29 -6.65 3.85 -10.33
N LEU A 30 -5.34 3.69 -10.26
CA LEU A 30 -4.62 2.53 -10.80
C LEU A 30 -4.08 1.72 -9.63
N SER A 31 -4.34 0.42 -9.59
CA SER A 31 -3.81 -0.44 -8.52
C SER A 31 -3.60 -1.89 -8.89
N SER A 32 -2.77 -2.58 -8.11
CA SER A 32 -2.66 -4.04 -8.09
C SER A 32 -3.51 -4.70 -6.99
N ALA A 33 -4.49 -3.97 -6.45
CA ALA A 33 -5.25 -4.40 -5.28
C ALA A 33 -6.21 -5.57 -5.59
N PRO A 34 -6.44 -6.51 -4.65
CA PRO A 34 -7.36 -7.64 -4.85
C PRO A 34 -8.78 -7.21 -5.20
N ARG A 35 -9.28 -6.14 -4.56
CA ARG A 35 -10.59 -5.54 -4.88
C ARG A 35 -10.40 -4.25 -5.64
N GLY A 36 -11.05 -4.15 -6.80
CA GLY A 36 -11.01 -2.91 -7.60
C GLY A 36 -9.63 -2.64 -8.20
N GLY A 37 -8.85 -3.69 -8.45
CA GLY A 37 -7.58 -3.64 -9.16
C GLY A 37 -7.73 -3.17 -10.61
N GLY A 38 -6.58 -2.87 -11.23
CA GLY A 38 -6.52 -2.30 -12.57
C GLY A 38 -6.83 -0.81 -12.58
N PHE A 39 -7.35 -0.32 -13.71
CA PHE A 39 -7.69 1.08 -13.94
C PHE A 39 -9.18 1.31 -13.66
N VAL A 40 -9.50 1.96 -12.54
CA VAL A 40 -10.89 2.15 -12.09
C VAL A 40 -11.16 3.58 -11.68
N THR A 41 -12.43 3.87 -11.40
CA THR A 41 -12.82 5.08 -10.68
C THR A 41 -13.35 4.68 -9.31
N ALA A 42 -12.77 5.22 -8.24
CA ALA A 42 -13.12 4.89 -6.87
C ALA A 42 -13.18 6.14 -5.98
N ARG A 43 -14.03 6.10 -4.96
CA ARG A 43 -14.08 7.13 -3.91
C ARG A 43 -13.33 6.70 -2.65
N TYR A 44 -13.41 5.42 -2.32
CA TYR A 44 -12.85 4.88 -1.08
C TYR A 44 -11.68 3.94 -1.35
N LEU A 45 -10.60 4.11 -0.59
CA LEU A 45 -9.49 3.16 -0.55
C LEU A 45 -9.45 2.53 0.84
N LEU A 46 -9.33 1.21 0.90
CA LEU A 46 -9.33 0.46 2.16
C LEU A 46 -8.04 -0.33 2.28
N ASN A 47 -7.37 -0.27 3.42
CA ASN A 47 -6.32 -1.23 3.77
C ASN A 47 -6.76 -1.95 5.04
N HIS A 48 -7.16 -3.21 4.90
CA HIS A 48 -7.76 -4.00 5.97
C HIS A 48 -6.76 -5.00 6.53
N GLN A 49 -6.57 -4.97 7.85
CA GLN A 49 -5.71 -5.90 8.55
C GLN A 49 -6.36 -7.28 8.61
N VAL A 50 -5.57 -8.30 8.24
CA VAL A 50 -5.90 -9.72 8.36
C VAL A 50 -4.86 -10.40 9.24
N GLU A 51 -5.18 -11.58 9.77
CA GLU A 51 -4.25 -12.35 10.59
C GLU A 51 -2.97 -12.69 9.82
N ALA A 52 -1.80 -12.44 10.42
CA ALA A 52 -0.49 -12.66 9.80
C ALA A 52 -0.16 -14.15 9.60
N ASN A 53 -0.83 -15.02 10.34
CA ASN A 53 -0.76 -16.47 10.21
C ASN A 53 -1.91 -17.11 11.01
N PRO A 54 -2.70 -18.03 10.46
CA PRO A 54 -3.65 -18.83 11.23
C PRO A 54 -2.91 -19.94 11.98
N VAL A 55 -2.15 -19.60 13.01
CA VAL A 55 -1.37 -20.58 13.79
C VAL A 55 -2.30 -21.59 14.51
N ALA A 56 -3.58 -21.26 14.71
CA ALA A 56 -4.55 -22.10 15.41
C ALA A 56 -5.66 -22.70 14.52
N ALA A 57 -5.73 -22.33 13.23
CA ALA A 57 -6.72 -22.90 12.32
C ALA A 57 -5.97 -23.64 11.21
N PRO A 58 -6.31 -24.90 10.87
CA PRO A 58 -5.69 -25.57 9.73
C PRO A 58 -5.74 -24.60 8.55
N VAL A 59 -4.65 -24.43 7.81
CA VAL A 59 -4.48 -23.40 6.76
C VAL A 59 -5.71 -23.31 5.82
N ALA A 60 -6.45 -24.43 5.66
CA ALA A 60 -7.74 -24.52 5.00
C ALA A 60 -8.90 -23.68 5.63
N ALA A 61 -9.01 -23.56 6.95
CA ALA A 61 -10.06 -22.85 7.69
C ALA A 61 -9.90 -21.32 7.67
N ALA A 62 -8.67 -20.80 7.80
CA ALA A 62 -8.43 -19.37 7.64
C ALA A 62 -8.43 -18.94 6.17
N ARG A 63 -7.92 -19.78 5.25
CA ARG A 63 -8.18 -19.61 3.81
C ARG A 63 -9.67 -19.63 3.50
N ARG A 64 -10.49 -20.44 4.19
CA ARG A 64 -11.96 -20.46 4.04
C ARG A 64 -12.61 -19.11 4.38
N ARG A 65 -12.09 -18.38 5.38
CA ARG A 65 -12.66 -17.09 5.82
C ARG A 65 -12.68 -16.05 4.69
N TRP A 66 -11.58 -15.94 3.92
CA TRP A 66 -11.43 -14.98 2.82
C TRP A 66 -11.05 -15.63 1.48
N ARG A 67 -11.60 -16.80 1.13
CA ARG A 67 -11.31 -17.54 -0.12
C ARG A 67 -11.33 -16.67 -1.38
N ASP A 68 -12.19 -15.65 -1.35
CA ASP A 68 -12.23 -14.57 -2.32
C ASP A 68 -11.93 -13.24 -1.60
N PRO A 69 -10.67 -12.76 -1.63
CA PRO A 69 -10.27 -11.50 -1.03
C PRO A 69 -11.10 -10.31 -1.52
N ALA A 70 -11.49 -10.30 -2.80
CA ALA A 70 -12.23 -9.21 -3.40
C ALA A 70 -13.67 -9.13 -2.86
N ARG A 71 -14.33 -10.29 -2.72
CA ARG A 71 -15.65 -10.41 -2.11
C ARG A 71 -15.62 -10.05 -0.63
N TYR A 72 -14.60 -10.51 0.10
CA TYR A 72 -14.47 -10.16 1.51
C TYR A 72 -14.30 -8.66 1.71
N LEU A 73 -13.34 -8.04 1.01
CA LEU A 73 -13.11 -6.60 1.08
C LEU A 73 -14.36 -5.81 0.68
N GLY A 74 -15.24 -6.39 -0.14
CA GLY A 74 -16.56 -5.83 -0.43
C GLY A 74 -17.52 -5.85 0.75
N ALA A 75 -17.51 -6.92 1.55
CA ALA A 75 -18.27 -6.97 2.79
C ALA A 75 -17.73 -5.97 3.84
N VAL A 76 -16.40 -5.86 3.98
CA VAL A 76 -15.76 -4.84 4.85
C VAL A 76 -16.13 -3.43 4.38
N ALA A 77 -16.06 -3.17 3.08
CA ALA A 77 -16.43 -1.86 2.55
C ALA A 77 -17.90 -1.52 2.84
N ARG A 78 -18.81 -2.50 2.69
CA ARG A 78 -20.23 -2.32 3.05
C ARG A 78 -20.45 -2.02 4.52
N SER A 79 -19.80 -2.76 5.43
CA SER A 79 -19.97 -2.53 6.87
C SER A 79 -19.47 -1.16 7.33
N LEU A 80 -18.55 -0.55 6.58
CA LEU A 80 -18.01 0.78 6.84
C LEU A 80 -18.76 1.91 6.09
N GLY A 81 -19.82 1.59 5.35
CA GLY A 81 -20.56 2.56 4.52
C GLY A 81 -19.76 3.07 3.31
N ALA A 82 -18.78 2.29 2.84
CA ALA A 82 -17.84 2.60 1.75
C ALA A 82 -18.02 1.67 0.54
N ASP A 83 -19.25 1.17 0.32
CA ASP A 83 -19.58 0.17 -0.68
C ASP A 83 -19.45 0.68 -2.13
N ARG A 84 -19.78 1.95 -2.36
CA ARG A 84 -19.75 2.58 -3.68
C ARG A 84 -18.32 2.79 -4.16
N ARG A 85 -17.91 1.97 -5.14
CA ARG A 85 -16.65 2.10 -5.89
C ARG A 85 -15.44 2.23 -4.97
N SER A 86 -15.06 1.11 -4.37
CA SER A 86 -13.92 1.00 -3.47
C SER A 86 -12.79 0.15 -4.04
N VAL A 87 -11.56 0.55 -3.74
CA VAL A 87 -10.35 -0.26 -3.93
C VAL A 87 -9.92 -0.78 -2.56
N GLY A 88 -9.70 -2.08 -2.45
CA GLY A 88 -9.43 -2.74 -1.17
C GLY A 88 -8.15 -3.55 -1.20
N LEU A 89 -7.31 -3.34 -0.19
CA LEU A 89 -6.07 -4.03 0.09
C LEU A 89 -6.20 -4.83 1.39
N MET A 90 -5.37 -5.85 1.53
CA MET A 90 -5.19 -6.61 2.77
C MET A 90 -3.79 -6.42 3.32
N THR A 91 -3.65 -6.46 4.63
CA THR A 91 -2.33 -6.39 5.27
C THR A 91 -2.24 -7.27 6.50
N ALA A 92 -1.12 -7.96 6.69
CA ALA A 92 -0.81 -8.66 7.93
C ALA A 92 -0.27 -7.69 9.02
N VAL A 93 0.03 -6.45 8.62
CA VAL A 93 0.61 -5.43 9.50
C VAL A 93 -0.51 -4.78 10.30
N PRO A 94 -0.37 -4.68 11.64
CA PRO A 94 -1.37 -4.00 12.45
C PRO A 94 -1.62 -2.56 11.98
N ILE A 95 -2.88 -2.12 11.80
CA ILE A 95 -3.18 -0.74 11.33
C ILE A 95 -2.61 0.33 12.28
N LYS A 96 -2.38 0.00 13.56
CA LYS A 96 -1.64 0.86 14.51
C LYS A 96 -0.20 1.19 14.07
N GLN A 97 0.40 0.38 13.18
CA GLN A 97 1.72 0.60 12.59
C GLN A 97 1.68 1.43 11.31
N LEU A 98 0.49 1.91 10.89
CA LEU A 98 0.35 2.76 9.72
C LEU A 98 1.37 3.92 9.75
N VAL A 99 2.02 4.12 8.62
CA VAL A 99 2.86 5.28 8.37
C VAL A 99 2.16 6.14 7.34
N VAL A 100 2.10 7.44 7.61
CA VAL A 100 1.51 8.42 6.70
C VAL A 100 2.55 9.49 6.46
N MET A 101 2.81 9.80 5.20
CA MET A 101 3.80 10.79 4.76
C MET A 101 3.19 11.74 3.74
N ARG A 102 3.72 12.95 3.68
CA ARG A 102 3.38 13.95 2.66
C ARG A 102 4.64 14.63 2.16
N GLU A 103 4.70 14.85 0.85
CA GLU A 103 5.67 15.75 0.21
C GLU A 103 4.90 16.73 -0.67
N SER A 104 5.43 17.95 -0.78
CA SER A 104 4.84 19.00 -1.62
C SER A 104 5.91 19.86 -2.26
N SER A 105 5.63 20.36 -3.46
CA SER A 105 6.45 21.35 -4.15
C SER A 105 5.56 22.29 -4.96
N GLY A 106 5.57 23.57 -4.59
CA GLY A 106 4.65 24.55 -5.16
C GLY A 106 3.20 24.13 -4.97
N ARG A 107 2.46 23.99 -6.08
CA ARG A 107 1.05 23.57 -6.09
C ARG A 107 0.85 22.06 -6.15
N LEU A 108 1.91 21.25 -6.20
CA LEU A 108 1.83 19.79 -6.27
C LEU A 108 2.05 19.17 -4.89
N TRP A 109 1.27 18.14 -4.57
CA TRP A 109 1.52 17.31 -3.39
C TRP A 109 1.26 15.83 -3.66
N VAL A 110 1.93 14.99 -2.86
CA VAL A 110 1.72 13.54 -2.80
C VAL A 110 1.62 13.14 -1.34
N GLU A 111 0.58 12.38 -1.03
CA GLU A 111 0.35 11.79 0.28
C GLU A 111 0.44 10.28 0.15
N GLY A 112 1.18 9.65 1.07
CA GLY A 112 1.43 8.22 1.07
C GLY A 112 0.94 7.57 2.36
N PHE A 113 0.28 6.43 2.23
CA PHE A 113 -0.12 5.57 3.34
C PHE A 113 0.57 4.22 3.18
N PHE A 114 1.25 3.78 4.23
CA PHE A 114 2.14 2.63 4.17
C PHE A 114 1.86 1.66 5.31
N THR A 115 1.70 0.40 4.96
CA THR A 115 1.86 -0.71 5.89
C THR A 115 2.98 -1.59 5.38
N VAL A 116 4.00 -1.81 6.22
CA VAL A 116 5.24 -2.46 5.82
C VAL A 116 5.49 -3.65 6.73
N GLY A 117 5.36 -4.85 6.17
CA GLY A 117 5.70 -6.11 6.81
C GLY A 117 6.56 -6.92 5.85
N VAL A 118 7.71 -7.40 6.32
CA VAL A 118 8.76 -8.03 5.51
C VAL A 118 9.02 -9.49 5.87
N THR A 119 8.12 -10.10 6.62
CA THR A 119 8.18 -11.51 7.03
C THR A 119 8.17 -12.50 5.85
N ASN A 120 7.65 -12.09 4.69
CA ASN A 120 7.66 -12.83 3.43
C ASN A 120 8.31 -12.00 2.30
N ALA A 121 9.29 -11.17 2.66
CA ALA A 121 10.04 -10.40 1.68
C ALA A 121 10.63 -11.34 0.62
N VAL A 122 10.64 -10.93 -0.63
CA VAL A 122 10.99 -11.77 -1.78
C VAL A 122 11.79 -10.95 -2.78
N GLN A 123 12.76 -11.59 -3.43
CA GLN A 123 13.38 -11.03 -4.63
C GLN A 123 12.57 -11.46 -5.85
N ALA A 124 12.24 -10.52 -6.73
CA ALA A 124 11.51 -10.82 -7.95
C ALA A 124 12.27 -11.88 -8.77
N GLY A 125 11.59 -12.98 -9.11
CA GLY A 125 12.17 -14.14 -9.79
C GLY A 125 12.51 -15.32 -8.86
N GLU A 126 12.40 -15.17 -7.53
CA GLU A 126 12.54 -16.30 -6.60
C GLU A 126 11.39 -17.32 -6.71
N PRO A 127 11.63 -18.58 -6.32
CA PRO A 127 10.58 -19.61 -6.23
C PRO A 127 9.42 -19.19 -5.31
N THR A 128 8.23 -19.75 -5.54
CA THR A 128 7.00 -19.37 -4.82
C THR A 128 6.70 -20.22 -3.58
N VAL A 129 7.43 -21.32 -3.36
CA VAL A 129 7.20 -22.29 -2.29
C VAL A 129 8.53 -22.66 -1.64
N SER A 130 8.58 -22.64 -0.30
CA SER A 130 9.65 -23.29 0.43
C SER A 130 9.54 -24.81 0.26
N SER A 131 10.65 -25.53 0.29
CA SER A 131 10.64 -27.02 0.32
C SER A 131 9.80 -27.58 1.47
N GLU A 132 9.49 -26.76 2.49
CA GLU A 132 8.72 -27.11 3.69
C GLU A 132 7.27 -26.58 3.69
N GLY A 133 6.81 -25.94 2.62
CA GLY A 133 5.40 -25.52 2.46
C GLY A 133 4.89 -24.43 3.40
N GLN A 134 5.76 -23.80 4.20
CA GLN A 134 5.38 -22.71 5.10
C GLN A 134 5.19 -21.39 4.32
N GLN A 135 3.97 -20.81 4.39
CA GLN A 135 3.68 -19.47 3.88
C GLN A 135 3.45 -18.52 5.05
N VAL A 136 4.41 -17.64 5.30
CA VAL A 136 4.25 -16.54 6.26
C VAL A 136 3.58 -15.37 5.55
N ALA A 137 2.63 -14.69 6.19
CA ALA A 137 2.08 -13.46 5.61
C ALA A 137 2.94 -12.26 5.99
N GLY A 138 3.22 -11.43 4.99
CA GLY A 138 3.78 -10.09 5.08
C GLY A 138 3.35 -9.33 3.84
N THR A 139 3.32 -8.00 3.93
CA THR A 139 3.02 -7.19 2.74
C THR A 139 3.54 -5.78 2.90
N ILE A 140 3.97 -5.19 1.78
CA ILE A 140 4.19 -3.76 1.67
C ILE A 140 3.07 -3.18 0.80
N ASN A 141 2.14 -2.51 1.45
CA ASN A 141 1.09 -1.77 0.76
C ASN A 141 1.47 -0.28 0.71
N VAL A 142 1.41 0.29 -0.48
CA VAL A 142 1.69 1.70 -0.77
C VAL A 142 0.45 2.31 -1.40
N ILE A 143 -0.21 3.23 -0.70
CA ILE A 143 -1.31 4.02 -1.27
C ILE A 143 -0.83 5.44 -1.45
N LEU A 144 -0.84 5.94 -2.68
CA LEU A 144 -0.47 7.29 -3.04
C LEU A 144 -1.71 8.06 -3.50
N VAL A 145 -1.90 9.24 -2.91
CA VAL A 145 -2.93 10.20 -3.33
C VAL A 145 -2.21 11.48 -3.75
N THR A 146 -2.63 12.08 -4.86
CA THR A 146 -2.09 13.36 -5.34
C THR A 146 -3.18 14.26 -5.86
N ASN A 147 -2.98 15.57 -5.73
CA ASN A 147 -3.82 16.54 -6.39
C ASN A 147 -3.61 16.63 -7.91
N ALA A 148 -2.55 16.04 -8.47
CA ALA A 148 -2.31 16.06 -9.91
C ALA A 148 -3.39 15.29 -10.67
N ARG A 149 -3.66 15.70 -11.92
CA ARG A 149 -4.40 14.90 -12.91
C ARG A 149 -3.37 14.13 -13.72
N LEU A 150 -3.39 12.79 -13.63
CA LEU A 150 -2.41 11.95 -14.33
C LEU A 150 -3.04 11.34 -15.59
N SER A 151 -2.32 11.38 -16.72
CA SER A 151 -2.63 10.52 -17.87
C SER A 151 -2.56 9.04 -17.47
N ALA A 152 -3.12 8.14 -18.28
CA ALA A 152 -2.98 6.70 -18.00
C ALA A 152 -1.49 6.30 -17.94
N SER A 153 -0.66 6.80 -18.86
CA SER A 153 0.79 6.59 -18.88
C SER A 153 1.49 7.15 -17.64
N ALA A 154 1.06 8.31 -17.13
CA ALA A 154 1.58 8.87 -15.89
C ALA A 154 1.15 8.06 -14.65
N MET A 155 -0.02 7.42 -14.64
CA MET A 155 -0.37 6.53 -13.52
C MET A 155 0.52 5.29 -13.51
N VAL A 156 0.81 4.72 -14.69
CA VAL A 156 1.78 3.61 -14.82
C VAL A 156 3.17 4.04 -14.38
N GLY A 157 3.65 5.19 -14.84
CA GLY A 157 4.93 5.75 -14.41
C GLY A 157 5.00 5.99 -12.89
N ALA A 158 3.91 6.41 -12.26
CA ALA A 158 3.85 6.60 -10.81
C ALA A 158 3.99 5.27 -10.06
N VAL A 159 3.36 4.19 -10.55
CA VAL A 159 3.52 2.83 -10.00
C VAL A 159 4.97 2.36 -10.16
N GLN A 160 5.60 2.63 -11.30
CA GLN A 160 7.00 2.30 -11.54
C GLN A 160 7.93 3.02 -10.53
N VAL A 161 7.82 4.34 -10.40
CA VAL A 161 8.65 5.11 -9.45
C VAL A 161 8.42 4.65 -8.01
N ALA A 162 7.17 4.36 -7.62
CA ALA A 162 6.86 3.83 -6.30
C ALA A 162 7.52 2.47 -6.07
N THR A 163 7.52 1.60 -7.08
CA THR A 163 8.15 0.28 -7.02
C THR A 163 9.66 0.40 -6.89
N GLU A 164 10.32 1.18 -7.76
CA GLU A 164 11.76 1.45 -7.71
C GLU A 164 12.18 2.03 -6.36
N SER A 165 11.42 2.99 -5.84
CA SER A 165 11.70 3.65 -4.57
C SER A 165 11.57 2.72 -3.37
N LYS A 166 10.54 1.87 -3.36
CA LYS A 166 10.36 0.82 -2.34
C LYS A 166 11.52 -0.17 -2.38
N THR A 167 11.83 -0.70 -3.57
CA THR A 167 12.94 -1.63 -3.79
C THR A 167 14.26 -1.04 -3.31
N ALA A 168 14.56 0.21 -3.68
CA ALA A 168 15.79 0.89 -3.26
C ALA A 168 15.93 0.97 -1.73
N VAL A 169 14.82 1.20 -1.00
CA VAL A 169 14.86 1.17 0.47
C VAL A 169 15.17 -0.23 0.97
N LEU A 170 14.48 -1.27 0.50
CA LEU A 170 14.69 -2.65 0.94
C LEU A 170 16.14 -3.10 0.72
N LEU A 171 16.71 -2.78 -0.44
CA LEU A 171 18.12 -3.05 -0.75
C LEU A 171 19.06 -2.28 0.19
N SER A 172 18.81 -0.98 0.40
CA SER A 172 19.64 -0.14 1.27
C SER A 172 19.61 -0.58 2.75
N GLU A 173 18.47 -1.06 3.21
CA GLU A 173 18.26 -1.57 4.57
C GLU A 173 18.61 -3.07 4.68
N ARG A 174 19.14 -3.67 3.59
CA ARG A 174 19.60 -5.07 3.52
C ARG A 174 18.55 -6.08 3.98
N VAL A 175 17.29 -5.86 3.60
CA VAL A 175 16.19 -6.78 3.94
C VAL A 175 16.44 -8.11 3.24
N PRO A 176 16.58 -9.23 3.97
CA PRO A 176 16.73 -10.55 3.36
C PRO A 176 15.40 -10.99 2.76
N SER A 177 15.45 -11.83 1.73
CA SER A 177 14.28 -12.55 1.28
C SER A 177 13.92 -13.68 2.25
N TRP A 178 12.74 -14.26 2.06
CA TRP A 178 12.25 -15.38 2.86
C TRP A 178 13.14 -16.62 2.73
N THR A 179 13.97 -16.72 1.69
CA THR A 179 14.99 -17.77 1.51
C THR A 179 16.29 -17.50 2.26
N GLY A 180 16.42 -16.33 2.91
CA GLY A 180 17.65 -15.86 3.54
C GLY A 180 18.64 -15.20 2.57
N MET A 181 18.35 -15.19 1.26
CA MET A 181 19.18 -14.50 0.28
C MET A 181 19.11 -12.98 0.47
N PRO A 182 20.21 -12.23 0.26
CA PRO A 182 20.16 -10.78 0.26
C PRO A 182 19.39 -10.27 -0.95
N GLY A 183 18.80 -9.07 -0.83
CA GLY A 183 18.32 -8.34 -2.00
C GLY A 183 16.82 -8.42 -2.25
N ALA A 184 16.00 -8.52 -1.20
CA ALA A 184 14.55 -8.47 -1.37
C ALA A 184 14.11 -7.18 -2.10
N THR A 185 13.25 -7.34 -3.11
CA THR A 185 12.72 -6.23 -3.93
C THR A 185 11.29 -5.87 -3.56
N GLY A 186 10.66 -6.66 -2.70
CA GLY A 186 9.29 -6.48 -2.25
C GLY A 186 8.85 -7.62 -1.36
N THR A 187 7.55 -7.87 -1.33
CA THR A 187 6.94 -9.09 -0.80
C THR A 187 6.08 -9.77 -1.87
N GLY A 188 5.71 -11.03 -1.64
CA GLY A 188 4.87 -11.79 -2.57
C GLY A 188 3.47 -11.21 -2.82
N THR A 189 3.02 -10.23 -2.03
CA THR A 189 1.67 -9.64 -2.13
C THR A 189 1.67 -8.10 -2.12
N ASP A 190 2.80 -7.48 -2.46
CA ASP A 190 2.91 -6.02 -2.47
C ASP A 190 1.83 -5.38 -3.34
N THR A 191 1.20 -4.34 -2.79
CA THR A 191 0.17 -3.61 -3.51
C THR A 191 0.53 -2.14 -3.61
N VAL A 192 0.46 -1.60 -4.82
CA VAL A 192 0.57 -0.16 -5.07
C VAL A 192 -0.78 0.35 -5.54
N VAL A 193 -1.22 1.47 -4.97
CA VAL A 193 -2.41 2.24 -5.38
C VAL A 193 -1.97 3.65 -5.68
N VAL A 194 -2.36 4.16 -6.85
CA VAL A 194 -2.20 5.57 -7.22
C VAL A 194 -3.58 6.15 -7.48
N ALA A 195 -4.02 7.06 -6.63
CA ALA A 195 -5.24 7.84 -6.79
C ALA A 195 -4.89 9.28 -7.16
N CYS A 196 -5.45 9.78 -8.25
CA CYS A 196 -5.18 11.13 -8.74
C CYS A 196 -6.47 11.93 -8.90
N CYS A 197 -6.37 13.26 -8.85
CA CYS A 197 -7.53 14.12 -9.02
C CYS A 197 -8.30 13.82 -10.31
N ALA A 198 -9.62 13.80 -10.16
CA ALA A 198 -10.59 14.01 -11.24
C ALA A 198 -10.35 15.39 -11.90
N PRO A 199 -10.83 15.63 -13.13
CA PRO A 199 -10.28 16.64 -14.03
C PRO A 199 -10.42 18.12 -13.65
N GLU A 200 -10.89 18.48 -12.46
CA GLU A 200 -11.40 19.85 -12.21
C GLU A 200 -10.45 20.79 -11.47
N THR A 201 -9.43 20.31 -10.74
CA THR A 201 -8.68 21.20 -9.82
C THR A 201 -7.15 21.05 -9.81
N GLY A 202 -6.60 20.00 -10.44
CA GLY A 202 -5.17 19.69 -10.41
C GLY A 202 -4.41 20.00 -11.70
N PRO A 203 -3.07 20.19 -11.66
CA PRO A 203 -2.26 20.26 -12.87
C PRO A 203 -2.31 18.94 -13.65
N MET A 204 -2.43 19.01 -14.97
CA MET A 204 -2.41 17.84 -15.86
C MET A 204 -0.97 17.43 -16.17
N LEU A 205 -0.62 16.18 -15.84
CA LEU A 205 0.71 15.60 -16.07
C LEU A 205 0.59 14.40 -17.01
N ARG A 206 1.31 14.46 -18.13
CA ARG A 206 1.37 13.37 -19.12
C ARG A 206 2.37 12.28 -18.75
N TYR A 207 3.36 12.63 -17.93
CA TYR A 207 4.44 11.75 -17.49
C TYR A 207 4.72 11.95 -16.00
N SER A 208 5.26 10.92 -15.36
CA SER A 208 5.58 10.92 -13.93
C SER A 208 6.85 10.15 -13.59
N GLY A 209 7.73 9.94 -14.56
CA GLY A 209 9.00 9.25 -14.36
C GLY A 209 9.93 9.99 -13.40
N THR A 210 11.06 9.37 -13.05
CA THR A 210 12.03 9.87 -12.05
C THR A 210 12.60 11.26 -12.36
N HIS A 211 12.62 11.69 -13.62
CA HIS A 211 13.03 13.03 -14.06
C HIS A 211 11.90 14.08 -14.06
N THR A 212 10.74 13.77 -13.47
CA THR A 212 9.62 14.71 -13.33
C THR A 212 9.47 15.15 -11.89
N LYS A 213 8.91 16.35 -11.66
CA LYS A 213 8.65 16.84 -10.29
C LYS A 213 7.71 15.92 -9.51
N ILE A 214 6.67 15.37 -10.15
CA ILE A 214 5.77 14.42 -9.50
C ILE A 214 6.48 13.10 -9.16
N GLY A 215 7.36 12.61 -10.04
CA GLY A 215 8.19 11.43 -9.79
C GLY A 215 9.15 11.65 -8.60
N GLU A 216 9.78 12.81 -8.51
CA GLU A 216 10.59 13.20 -7.35
C GLU A 216 9.78 13.15 -6.04
N LEU A 217 8.59 13.73 -6.00
CA LEU A 217 7.72 13.73 -4.82
C LEU A 217 7.28 12.32 -4.43
N ILE A 218 6.86 11.50 -5.42
CA ILE A 218 6.51 10.10 -5.20
C ILE A 218 7.70 9.35 -4.60
N GLY A 219 8.89 9.49 -5.21
CA GLY A 219 10.08 8.79 -4.75
C GLY A 219 10.46 9.16 -3.32
N ARG A 220 10.40 10.45 -2.96
CA ARG A 220 10.65 10.92 -1.59
C ARG A 220 9.62 10.38 -0.58
N VAL A 221 8.33 10.52 -0.88
CA VAL A 221 7.22 10.01 -0.04
C VAL A 221 7.38 8.52 0.22
N VAL A 222 7.63 7.73 -0.84
CA VAL A 222 7.76 6.28 -0.73
C VAL A 222 9.02 5.89 0.03
N ARG A 223 10.17 6.49 -0.28
CA ARG A 223 11.42 6.17 0.45
C ARG A 223 11.29 6.41 1.94
N ARG A 224 10.75 7.58 2.33
CA ARG A 224 10.55 7.93 3.75
C ARG A 224 9.50 7.03 4.42
N GLY A 225 8.38 6.80 3.75
CA GLY A 225 7.28 5.99 4.27
C GLY A 225 7.66 4.53 4.49
N VAL A 226 8.35 3.92 3.51
CA VAL A 226 8.82 2.53 3.61
C VAL A 226 9.89 2.41 4.70
N LYS A 227 10.86 3.33 4.75
CA LYS A 227 11.92 3.30 5.78
C LYS A 227 11.37 3.40 7.21
N GLU A 228 10.45 4.33 7.46
CA GLU A 228 9.80 4.43 8.77
C GLU A 228 8.95 3.19 9.08
N GLY A 229 8.25 2.64 8.08
CA GLY A 229 7.47 1.41 8.23
C GLY A 229 8.33 0.20 8.60
N LEU A 230 9.50 0.05 7.97
CA LEU A 230 10.48 -0.98 8.34
C LEU A 230 10.94 -0.82 9.79
N ALA A 231 11.30 0.40 10.19
CA ALA A 231 11.73 0.67 11.55
C ALA A 231 10.63 0.32 12.58
N LYS A 232 9.37 0.62 12.27
CA LYS A 232 8.21 0.21 13.09
C LYS A 232 8.04 -1.31 13.13
N SER A 233 8.15 -2.00 11.99
CA SER A 233 8.04 -3.46 11.90
C SER A 233 9.10 -4.15 12.77
N ILE A 234 10.36 -3.71 12.69
CA ILE A 234 11.47 -4.27 13.48
C ILE A 234 11.22 -4.08 14.98
N ARG A 235 10.78 -2.89 15.40
CA ARG A 235 10.45 -2.62 16.81
C ARG A 235 9.29 -3.49 17.31
N TRP A 236 8.33 -3.80 16.44
CA TRP A 236 7.18 -4.63 16.80
C TRP A 236 7.54 -6.11 16.93
N SER A 237 8.35 -6.65 16.01
CA SER A 237 8.87 -8.01 16.10
C SER A 237 9.63 -8.23 17.41
N LYS A 238 10.53 -7.30 17.78
CA LYS A 238 11.30 -7.37 19.04
C LYS A 238 10.46 -7.31 20.33
N LYS A 239 9.26 -6.75 20.29
CA LYS A 239 8.34 -6.68 21.46
C LYS A 239 7.40 -7.89 21.56
N SER A 240 7.34 -8.69 20.51
CA SER A 240 6.46 -9.86 20.40
C SER A 240 7.23 -11.18 20.47
N SER A 241 8.57 -11.10 20.61
CA SER A 241 9.50 -12.19 20.95
C SER A 241 9.85 -12.08 22.43
#